data_AF-A0A553QW78-F1
#
_entry.id   AF-A0A553QW78-F1
#
_cell.length_a   1.000
_cell.length_b   1.000
_cell.length_c   1.000
_cell.angle_alpha   90.00
_cell.angle_beta   90.00
_cell.angle_gamma   90.00
#
_symmetry.space_group_name_H-M   'P 1'
#
loop_
_entity.id
_entity.type
_entity.pdbx_description
1 polymer ?
#
loop_
_entity_poly.entity_id
_entity_poly.type
_entity_poly.pdbx_seq_one_letter_code
_entity_poly.pdbx_strand_id
1 'polypeptide(L)'
;CQLCVFLRYQEAIEKYESVMRTEPNVPFYTKKAKERICFCLVKMNSAEEAVDICSEAHQRDPKNIHVLRDRAEAYILLQEYEKAVEDYQEAREFDQENQELREGLDRAQKLLKVSRKRDYYKILGVSRSANKQEIIKAYRKLAQQWHPDNFQSEVDKKEAEKKFIDIASAKEVLTDPEMRQKFDSGEDPLDPENQQGGGGGGGGSREWPFGFNPFDGGNFHFKFNFN
;
A
#
# COMPACT_ATOMS: atom_id res chain seq x y z
N CYS A 1 -13.43 -7.18 -29.62
CA CYS A 1 -14.22 -7.26 -28.38
C CYS A 1 -13.32 -7.81 -27.27
N GLN A 2 -13.36 -7.24 -26.06
CA GLN A 2 -12.54 -7.67 -24.91
C GLN A 2 -12.75 -9.15 -24.55
N LEU A 3 -13.97 -9.66 -24.74
CA LEU A 3 -14.33 -11.07 -24.58
C LEU A 3 -13.56 -12.00 -25.55
N CYS A 4 -13.28 -11.56 -26.78
CA CYS A 4 -12.51 -12.37 -27.74
C CYS A 4 -11.03 -12.46 -27.39
N VAL A 5 -10.50 -11.46 -26.69
CA VAL A 5 -9.10 -11.46 -26.24
C VAL A 5 -8.95 -12.33 -24.98
N PHE A 6 -9.91 -12.25 -24.06
CA PHE A 6 -9.98 -13.10 -22.88
C PHE A 6 -10.05 -14.59 -23.25
N LEU A 7 -10.93 -14.95 -24.19
CA LEU A 7 -11.06 -16.32 -24.69
C LEU A 7 -9.74 -16.87 -25.25
N ARG A 8 -8.97 -16.03 -25.95
CA ARG A 8 -7.66 -16.42 -26.50
C ARG A 8 -6.61 -16.68 -25.43
N TYR A 9 -6.66 -15.98 -24.30
CA TYR A 9 -5.74 -16.23 -23.19
C TYR A 9 -6.09 -17.51 -22.44
N GLN A 10 -7.37 -17.78 -22.24
CA GLN A 10 -7.81 -19.06 -21.65
C GLN A 10 -7.39 -20.26 -22.52
N GLU A 11 -7.64 -20.20 -23.83
CA GLU A 11 -7.19 -21.24 -24.76
C GLU A 11 -5.65 -21.39 -24.78
N ALA A 12 -4.91 -20.30 -24.57
CA ALA A 12 -3.46 -20.35 -24.50
C ALA A 12 -2.99 -21.06 -23.21
N ILE A 13 -3.62 -20.78 -22.07
CA ILE A 13 -3.33 -21.44 -20.79
C ILE A 13 -3.53 -22.95 -20.93
N GLU A 14 -4.68 -23.39 -21.45
CA GLU A 14 -4.98 -24.81 -21.64
C GLU A 14 -3.94 -25.53 -22.51
N LYS A 15 -3.47 -24.85 -23.56
CA LYS A 15 -2.39 -25.37 -24.43
C LYS A 15 -1.08 -25.49 -23.67
N TYR A 16 -0.68 -24.47 -22.90
CA TYR A 16 0.56 -24.53 -22.12
C TYR A 16 0.51 -25.61 -21.01
N GLU A 17 -0.65 -25.80 -20.38
CA GLU A 17 -0.87 -26.90 -19.45
C GLU A 17 -0.80 -28.26 -20.14
N SER A 18 -1.29 -28.38 -21.38
CA SER A 18 -1.13 -29.62 -22.15
C SER A 18 0.34 -29.93 -22.44
N VAL A 19 1.15 -28.92 -22.78
CA VAL A 19 2.61 -29.08 -22.99
C VAL A 19 3.29 -29.58 -21.72
N MET A 20 2.92 -29.05 -20.56
CA MET A 20 3.47 -29.50 -19.28
C MET A 20 3.07 -30.93 -18.93
N ARG A 21 1.91 -31.40 -19.41
CA ARG A 21 1.46 -32.79 -19.23
C ARG A 21 2.15 -33.76 -20.18
N THR A 22 2.40 -33.36 -21.42
CA THR A 22 3.05 -34.22 -22.42
C THR A 22 4.56 -34.33 -22.18
N GLU A 23 5.20 -33.23 -21.79
CA GLU A 23 6.66 -33.14 -21.62
C GLU A 23 7.05 -32.66 -20.20
N PRO A 24 6.67 -33.37 -19.13
CA PRO A 24 6.87 -32.91 -17.75
C PRO A 24 8.34 -32.89 -17.33
N ASN A 25 9.16 -33.73 -17.95
CA ASN A 25 10.55 -33.95 -17.56
C ASN A 25 11.54 -33.03 -18.28
N VAL A 26 11.06 -32.15 -19.17
CA VAL A 26 11.90 -31.20 -19.91
C VAL A 26 11.78 -29.83 -19.24
N PRO A 27 12.80 -29.38 -18.48
CA PRO A 27 12.72 -28.13 -17.71
C PRO A 27 12.46 -26.90 -18.60
N PHE A 28 12.97 -26.90 -19.83
CA PHE A 28 12.75 -25.81 -20.78
C PHE A 28 11.27 -25.58 -21.08
N TYR A 29 10.53 -26.64 -21.44
CA TYR A 29 9.12 -26.52 -21.78
C TYR A 29 8.27 -26.15 -20.56
N THR A 30 8.56 -26.74 -19.41
CA THR A 30 7.80 -26.45 -18.17
C THR A 30 8.05 -25.03 -17.66
N LYS A 31 9.28 -24.52 -17.74
CA LYS A 31 9.60 -23.11 -17.41
C LYS A 31 8.89 -22.16 -18.35
N LYS A 32 8.99 -22.38 -19.67
CA LYS A 32 8.39 -21.49 -20.66
C LYS A 32 6.86 -21.51 -20.58
N ALA A 33 6.25 -22.67 -20.36
CA ALA A 33 4.81 -22.78 -20.16
C ALA A 33 4.34 -21.95 -18.95
N LYS A 34 5.01 -22.07 -17.80
CA LYS A 34 4.66 -21.29 -16.60
C LYS A 34 4.82 -19.80 -16.78
N GLU A 35 5.92 -19.35 -17.41
CA GLU A 35 6.11 -17.94 -17.76
C GLU A 35 4.91 -17.41 -18.58
N ARG A 36 4.47 -18.18 -19.58
CA ARG A 36 3.36 -17.77 -20.44
C ARG A 36 1.99 -17.86 -19.77
N ILE A 37 1.76 -18.84 -18.90
CA ILE A 37 0.53 -18.93 -18.09
C ILE A 37 0.44 -17.74 -17.13
N CYS A 38 1.52 -17.44 -16.41
CA CYS A 38 1.65 -16.25 -15.55
C CYS A 38 1.26 -14.97 -16.32
N PHE A 39 1.87 -14.73 -17.49
CA PHE A 39 1.51 -13.60 -18.36
C PHE A 39 0.02 -13.57 -18.73
N CYS A 40 -0.55 -14.71 -19.13
CA CYS A 40 -1.96 -14.80 -19.53
C CYS A 40 -2.91 -14.47 -18.38
N LEU A 41 -2.66 -14.99 -17.17
CA LEU A 41 -3.49 -14.75 -15.99
C LEU A 41 -3.51 -13.26 -15.60
N VAL A 42 -2.37 -12.58 -15.67
CA VAL A 42 -2.28 -11.13 -15.45
C VAL A 42 -3.11 -10.36 -16.48
N LYS A 43 -3.02 -10.71 -17.77
CA LYS A 43 -3.81 -10.05 -18.82
C LYS A 43 -5.32 -10.33 -18.71
N MET A 44 -5.70 -11.36 -17.97
CA MET A 44 -7.08 -11.71 -17.64
C MET A 44 -7.56 -11.08 -16.32
N ASN A 45 -6.74 -10.28 -15.63
CA ASN A 45 -7.01 -9.76 -14.29
C ASN A 45 -7.28 -10.85 -13.22
N SER A 46 -6.83 -12.09 -13.45
CA SER A 46 -6.93 -13.19 -12.47
C SER A 46 -5.73 -13.13 -11.52
N ALA A 47 -5.70 -12.09 -10.69
CA ALA A 47 -4.49 -11.67 -9.98
C ALA A 47 -4.02 -12.67 -8.90
N GLU A 48 -4.93 -13.30 -8.17
CA GLU A 48 -4.57 -14.31 -7.15
C GLU A 48 -3.88 -15.52 -7.79
N GLU A 49 -4.52 -16.13 -8.80
CA GLU A 49 -3.94 -17.25 -9.56
C GLU A 49 -2.64 -16.86 -10.26
N ALA A 50 -2.55 -15.62 -10.77
CA ALA A 50 -1.33 -15.11 -11.37
C ALA A 50 -0.18 -15.10 -10.35
N VAL A 51 -0.38 -14.57 -9.14
CA VAL A 51 0.66 -14.53 -8.11
C VAL A 51 1.18 -15.93 -7.79
N ASP A 52 0.29 -16.92 -7.65
CA ASP A 52 0.68 -18.31 -7.36
C ASP A 52 1.56 -18.90 -8.47
N ILE A 53 1.10 -18.83 -9.72
CA ILE A 53 1.84 -19.39 -10.87
C ILE A 53 3.14 -18.63 -11.12
N CYS A 54 3.12 -17.30 -11.05
CA CYS A 54 4.32 -16.49 -11.24
C CYS A 54 5.33 -16.74 -10.11
N SER A 55 4.89 -16.94 -8.87
CA SER A 55 5.78 -17.25 -7.74
C SER A 55 6.46 -18.59 -7.92
N GLU A 56 5.73 -19.62 -8.38
CA GLU A 56 6.32 -20.91 -8.68
C GLU A 56 7.27 -20.83 -9.91
N ALA A 57 6.93 -20.04 -10.92
CA ALA A 57 7.78 -19.79 -12.07
C ALA A 57 9.10 -19.12 -11.66
N HIS A 58 9.03 -18.12 -10.78
CA HIS A 58 10.18 -17.39 -10.26
C HIS A 58 11.08 -18.30 -9.40
N GLN A 59 10.52 -19.17 -8.55
CA GLN A 59 11.32 -20.15 -7.81
C GLN A 59 12.14 -21.07 -8.72
N ARG A 60 11.61 -21.43 -9.90
CA ARG A 60 12.28 -22.29 -10.88
C ARG A 60 13.27 -21.55 -11.78
N ASP A 61 13.03 -20.26 -12.00
CA ASP A 61 13.85 -19.39 -12.83
C ASP A 61 13.94 -17.96 -12.25
N PRO A 62 14.77 -17.76 -11.20
CA PRO A 62 14.77 -16.51 -10.44
C PRO A 62 15.19 -15.29 -11.26
N LYS A 63 15.97 -15.50 -12.33
CA LYS A 63 16.50 -14.42 -13.19
C LYS A 63 15.55 -14.01 -14.32
N ASN A 64 14.34 -14.58 -14.38
CA ASN A 64 13.41 -14.31 -15.46
C ASN A 64 12.68 -12.98 -15.21
N ILE A 65 13.14 -11.92 -15.90
CA ILE A 65 12.59 -10.57 -15.80
C ILE A 65 11.10 -10.50 -16.19
N HIS A 66 10.62 -11.37 -17.08
CA HIS A 66 9.22 -11.37 -17.50
C HIS A 66 8.32 -11.87 -16.38
N VAL A 67 8.75 -12.93 -15.67
CA VAL A 67 8.01 -13.46 -14.52
C VAL A 67 7.95 -12.44 -13.39
N LEU A 68 9.07 -11.78 -13.07
CA LEU A 68 9.11 -10.71 -12.06
C LEU A 68 8.18 -9.55 -12.42
N ARG A 69 8.26 -9.06 -13.66
CA ARG A 69 7.37 -8.00 -14.16
C ARG A 69 5.90 -8.40 -14.05
N ASP A 70 5.54 -9.58 -14.54
CA ASP A 70 4.15 -10.03 -14.55
C ASP A 70 3.62 -10.30 -13.13
N ARG A 71 4.46 -10.82 -12.21
CA ARG A 71 4.14 -10.94 -10.78
C ARG A 71 3.93 -9.57 -10.13
N ALA A 72 4.77 -8.58 -10.45
CA ALA A 72 4.60 -7.21 -9.95
C ALA A 72 3.28 -6.58 -10.40
N GLU A 73 2.89 -6.78 -11.66
CA GLU A 73 1.58 -6.32 -12.17
C GLU A 73 0.42 -7.04 -11.46
N ALA A 74 0.56 -8.33 -11.15
CA ALA A 74 -0.43 -9.06 -10.34
C ALA A 74 -0.54 -8.47 -8.91
N TYR A 75 0.58 -8.14 -8.26
CA TYR A 75 0.58 -7.48 -6.96
C TYR A 75 -0.06 -6.08 -7.01
N ILE A 76 0.15 -5.32 -8.09
CA ILE A 76 -0.55 -4.04 -8.29
C ILE A 76 -2.07 -4.25 -8.34
N LEU A 77 -2.56 -5.28 -9.05
CA LEU A 77 -3.99 -5.60 -9.09
C LEU A 77 -4.55 -5.97 -7.71
N LEU A 78 -3.74 -6.62 -6.87
CA LEU A 78 -4.08 -6.95 -5.47
C LEU A 78 -3.84 -5.80 -4.49
N GLN A 79 -3.37 -4.65 -4.96
CA GLN A 79 -3.00 -3.49 -4.15
C GLN A 79 -1.87 -3.76 -3.14
N GLU A 80 -1.07 -4.81 -3.37
CA GLU A 80 0.13 -5.14 -2.59
C GLU A 80 1.35 -4.39 -3.16
N TYR A 81 1.32 -3.06 -3.10
CA TYR A 81 2.27 -2.22 -3.81
C TYR A 81 3.72 -2.38 -3.33
N GLU A 82 3.94 -2.69 -2.05
CA GLU A 82 5.26 -3.01 -1.52
C GLU A 82 5.92 -4.17 -2.30
N LYS A 83 5.21 -5.29 -2.43
CA LYS A 83 5.72 -6.48 -3.14
C LYS A 83 5.93 -6.20 -4.63
N ALA A 84 5.05 -5.39 -5.23
CA ALA A 84 5.23 -4.95 -6.62
C ALA A 84 6.53 -4.14 -6.80
N VAL A 85 6.84 -3.23 -5.87
CA VAL A 85 8.09 -2.45 -5.91
C VAL A 85 9.31 -3.35 -5.76
N GLU A 86 9.27 -4.33 -4.85
CA GLU A 86 10.34 -5.31 -4.65
C GLU A 86 10.62 -6.10 -5.94
N ASP A 87 9.59 -6.64 -6.59
CA ASP A 87 9.74 -7.41 -7.83
C ASP A 87 10.31 -6.57 -8.98
N TYR A 88 9.87 -5.31 -9.13
CA TYR A 88 10.43 -4.43 -10.15
C TYR A 88 11.88 -4.02 -9.84
N GLN A 89 12.23 -3.83 -8.56
CA GLN A 89 13.61 -3.56 -8.17
C GLN A 89 14.51 -4.75 -8.53
N GLU A 90 14.09 -5.96 -8.18
CA GLU A 90 14.80 -7.20 -8.52
C GLU A 90 14.94 -7.37 -10.04
N ALA A 91 13.87 -7.16 -10.81
CA ALA A 91 13.91 -7.26 -12.27
C ALA A 91 14.93 -6.28 -12.88
N ARG A 92 15.06 -5.08 -12.32
CA ARG A 92 16.03 -4.06 -12.79
C ARG A 92 17.47 -4.38 -12.42
N GLU A 93 17.74 -5.28 -11.47
CA GLU A 93 19.10 -5.76 -11.23
C GLU A 93 19.62 -6.58 -12.42
N PHE A 94 18.72 -7.24 -13.16
CA PHE A 94 19.06 -8.03 -14.35
C PHE A 94 19.08 -7.22 -15.65
N ASP A 95 18.24 -6.19 -15.77
CA ASP A 95 18.17 -5.32 -16.94
C ASP A 95 17.86 -3.86 -16.55
N GLN A 96 18.91 -3.06 -16.38
CA GLN A 96 18.79 -1.67 -15.91
C GLN A 96 18.29 -0.70 -16.99
N GLU A 97 18.52 -1.01 -18.27
CA GLU A 97 18.18 -0.15 -19.41
C GLU A 97 16.74 -0.39 -19.91
N ASN A 98 16.06 -1.41 -19.37
CA ASN A 98 14.69 -1.73 -19.74
C ASN A 98 13.70 -0.63 -19.36
N GLN A 99 13.16 0.04 -20.38
CA GLN A 99 12.18 1.11 -20.19
C GLN A 99 10.88 0.59 -19.55
N GLU A 100 10.42 -0.62 -19.89
CA GLU A 100 9.20 -1.20 -19.32
C GLU A 100 9.33 -1.41 -17.80
N LEU A 101 10.48 -1.92 -17.35
CA LEU A 101 10.75 -2.12 -15.93
C LEU A 101 10.89 -0.81 -15.16
N ARG A 102 11.50 0.21 -15.78
CA ARG A 102 11.59 1.56 -15.19
C ARG A 102 10.21 2.19 -15.01
N GLU A 103 9.39 2.19 -16.06
CA GLU A 103 8.03 2.73 -16.01
C GLU A 103 7.13 1.94 -15.04
N GLY A 104 7.29 0.62 -14.98
CA GLY A 104 6.61 -0.24 -14.02
C GLY A 104 6.98 0.11 -12.57
N LEU A 105 8.28 0.25 -12.28
CA LEU A 105 8.77 0.64 -10.96
C LEU A 105 8.25 2.02 -10.55
N ASP A 106 8.36 3.03 -11.42
CA ASP A 106 7.90 4.39 -11.15
C ASP A 106 6.39 4.41 -10.84
N ARG A 107 5.61 3.60 -11.57
CA ARG A 107 4.17 3.42 -11.33
C ARG A 107 3.90 2.76 -9.98
N ALA A 108 4.59 1.66 -9.67
CA ALA A 108 4.44 0.94 -8.41
C ALA A 108 4.80 1.83 -7.21
N GLN A 109 5.91 2.57 -7.29
CA GLN A 109 6.32 3.53 -6.26
C GLN A 109 5.32 4.67 -6.07
N LYS A 110 4.76 5.19 -7.17
CA LYS A 110 3.71 6.22 -7.10
C LYS A 110 2.45 5.67 -6.43
N LEU A 111 2.01 4.47 -6.78
CA LEU A 111 0.85 3.82 -6.16
C LEU A 111 1.11 3.53 -4.68
N LEU A 112 2.30 3.05 -4.33
CA LEU A 112 2.74 2.86 -2.97
C LEU A 112 2.68 4.18 -2.18
N LYS A 113 3.25 5.27 -2.72
CA LYS A 113 3.20 6.60 -2.09
C LYS A 113 1.76 7.07 -1.91
N VAL A 114 0.92 6.93 -2.92
CA VAL A 114 -0.51 7.31 -2.84
C VAL A 114 -1.25 6.47 -1.80
N SER A 115 -0.98 5.16 -1.72
CA SER A 115 -1.60 4.27 -0.74
C SER A 115 -1.21 4.60 0.70
N ARG A 116 0.01 5.11 0.91
CA ARG A 116 0.53 5.56 2.21
C ARG A 116 0.07 6.96 2.61
N LYS A 117 -0.34 7.80 1.64
CA LYS A 117 -0.86 9.14 1.93
C LYS A 117 -2.15 9.02 2.74
N ARG A 118 -2.14 9.64 3.92
CA ARG A 118 -3.29 9.66 4.81
C ARG A 118 -4.32 10.66 4.30
N ASP A 119 -5.57 10.22 4.11
CA ASP A 119 -6.68 11.15 3.83
C ASP A 119 -7.36 11.55 5.15
N TYR A 120 -6.88 12.63 5.76
CA TYR A 120 -7.33 13.08 7.09
C TYR A 120 -8.85 13.35 7.16
N TYR A 121 -9.46 13.84 6.07
CA TYR A 121 -10.91 14.06 6.02
C TYR A 121 -11.67 12.74 6.01
N LYS A 122 -11.19 11.73 5.26
CA LYS A 122 -11.78 10.39 5.28
C LYS A 122 -11.60 9.69 6.62
N ILE A 123 -10.43 9.83 7.25
CA ILE A 123 -10.15 9.25 8.57
C ILE A 123 -11.16 9.76 9.61
N LEU A 124 -11.44 11.07 9.62
CA LEU A 124 -12.42 11.66 10.53
C LEU A 124 -13.87 11.53 10.04
N GLY A 125 -14.10 11.08 8.81
CA GLY A 125 -15.43 10.98 8.21
C GLY A 125 -16.14 12.32 8.04
N VAL A 126 -15.37 13.39 7.76
CA VAL A 126 -15.88 14.76 7.61
C VAL A 126 -15.69 15.28 6.19
N SER A 127 -16.52 16.25 5.78
CA SER A 127 -16.36 16.93 4.48
C SER A 127 -15.07 17.74 4.43
N ARG A 128 -14.51 17.95 3.24
CA ARG A 128 -13.42 18.91 3.01
C ARG A 128 -13.80 20.35 3.38
N SER A 129 -15.09 20.67 3.35
CA SER A 129 -15.64 21.95 3.79
C SER A 129 -15.89 22.04 5.30
N ALA A 130 -15.56 20.99 6.07
CA ALA A 130 -15.88 20.94 7.50
C ALA A 130 -15.19 22.06 8.28
N ASN A 131 -15.93 22.66 9.20
CA ASN A 131 -15.40 23.67 10.10
C ASN A 131 -14.63 23.01 11.27
N LYS A 132 -13.87 23.82 12.02
CA LYS A 132 -13.05 23.32 13.14
C LYS A 132 -13.88 22.60 14.22
N GLN A 133 -15.11 23.04 14.47
CA GLN A 133 -15.98 22.44 15.49
C GLN A 133 -16.45 21.05 15.06
N GLU A 134 -16.79 20.86 13.78
CA GLU A 134 -17.17 19.57 13.19
C GLU A 134 -16.01 18.57 13.25
N ILE A 135 -14.79 19.03 12.93
CA ILE A 135 -13.56 18.23 13.01
C ILE A 135 -13.32 17.77 14.46
N ILE A 136 -13.42 18.68 15.44
CA ILE A 136 -13.25 18.34 16.86
C ILE A 136 -14.34 17.37 17.35
N LYS A 137 -15.59 17.56 16.90
CA LYS A 137 -16.71 16.68 17.25
C LYS A 137 -16.50 15.26 16.70
N ALA A 138 -16.08 15.15 15.44
CA ALA A 138 -15.77 13.87 14.82
C ALA A 138 -14.59 13.17 15.52
N TYR A 139 -13.53 13.92 15.80
CA TYR A 139 -12.38 13.43 16.57
C TYR A 139 -12.80 12.86 17.93
N ARG A 140 -13.59 13.59 18.73
CA ARG A 140 -14.03 13.11 20.05
C ARG A 140 -14.80 11.79 19.97
N LYS A 141 -15.70 11.66 18.98
CA LYS A 141 -16.47 10.44 18.76
C LYS A 141 -15.57 9.26 18.41
N LEU A 142 -14.64 9.46 17.48
CA LEU A 142 -13.74 8.40 17.02
C LEU A 142 -12.68 8.04 18.07
N ALA A 143 -12.14 9.02 18.79
CA ALA A 143 -11.20 8.80 19.88
C ALA A 143 -11.84 7.99 21.02
N GLN A 144 -13.11 8.26 21.36
CA GLN A 144 -13.83 7.44 22.34
C GLN A 144 -14.08 6.03 21.83
N GLN A 145 -14.34 5.84 20.53
CA GLN A 145 -14.60 4.53 19.94
C GLN A 145 -13.33 3.66 19.86
N TRP A 146 -12.22 4.26 19.42
CA TRP A 146 -10.95 3.57 19.15
C TRP A 146 -9.95 3.67 20.30
N HIS A 147 -10.39 4.05 21.50
CA HIS A 147 -9.52 4.03 22.68
C HIS A 147 -9.09 2.58 22.99
N PRO A 148 -7.79 2.29 23.21
CA PRO A 148 -7.31 0.92 23.47
C PRO A 148 -8.01 0.22 24.64
N ASP A 149 -8.47 0.97 25.66
CA ASP A 149 -9.23 0.43 26.81
C ASP A 149 -10.55 -0.25 26.41
N ASN A 150 -11.10 0.05 25.23
CA ASN A 150 -12.31 -0.60 24.74
C ASN A 150 -12.06 -2.00 24.17
N PHE A 151 -10.79 -2.40 23.98
CA PHE A 151 -10.40 -3.64 23.31
C PHE A 151 -9.66 -4.59 24.26
N GLN A 152 -10.05 -5.85 24.25
CA GLN A 152 -9.54 -6.85 25.20
C GLN A 152 -8.37 -7.66 24.64
N SER A 153 -8.37 -7.97 23.34
CA SER A 153 -7.31 -8.76 22.71
C SER A 153 -6.13 -7.86 22.32
N GLU A 154 -4.91 -8.40 22.40
CA GLU A 154 -3.69 -7.68 22.01
C GLU A 154 -3.64 -7.37 20.50
N VAL A 155 -4.32 -8.16 19.67
CA VAL A 155 -4.42 -7.89 18.23
C VAL A 155 -5.33 -6.69 18.00
N ASP A 156 -6.50 -6.66 18.64
CA ASP A 156 -7.47 -5.57 18.48
C ASP A 156 -6.94 -4.26 19.09
N LYS A 157 -6.23 -4.33 20.23
CA LYS A 157 -5.58 -3.16 20.83
C LYS A 157 -4.56 -2.52 19.88
N LYS A 158 -3.72 -3.32 19.23
CA LYS A 158 -2.75 -2.80 18.24
C LYS A 158 -3.44 -2.16 17.04
N GLU A 159 -4.56 -2.73 16.58
CA GLU A 159 -5.33 -2.14 15.49
C GLU A 159 -6.01 -0.83 15.93
N ALA A 160 -6.55 -0.79 17.15
CA ALA A 160 -7.14 0.39 17.74
C ALA A 160 -6.11 1.50 17.95
N GLU A 161 -4.90 1.18 18.41
CA GLU A 161 -3.79 2.11 18.56
C GLU A 161 -3.40 2.75 17.22
N LYS A 162 -3.25 1.94 16.15
CA LYS A 162 -2.98 2.46 14.79
C LYS A 162 -4.07 3.43 14.34
N LYS A 163 -5.34 3.06 14.52
CA LYS A 163 -6.47 3.94 14.17
C LYS A 163 -6.49 5.20 15.02
N PHE A 164 -6.19 5.10 16.31
CA PHE A 164 -6.14 6.24 17.22
C PHE A 164 -5.04 7.23 16.81
N ILE A 165 -3.86 6.74 16.40
CA ILE A 165 -2.78 7.56 15.83
C ILE A 165 -3.30 8.33 14.62
N ASP A 166 -3.92 7.64 13.66
CA ASP A 166 -4.43 8.27 12.44
C ASP A 166 -5.51 9.32 12.75
N ILE A 167 -6.41 9.03 13.70
CA ILE A 167 -7.46 9.95 14.17
C ILE A 167 -6.86 11.20 14.83
N ALA A 168 -5.83 11.03 15.67
CA ALA A 168 -5.13 12.13 16.33
C ALA A 168 -4.37 13.01 15.32
N SER A 169 -3.62 12.38 14.41
CA SER A 169 -2.93 13.05 13.30
C SER A 169 -3.91 13.85 12.43
N ALA A 170 -5.07 13.28 12.10
CA ALA A 170 -6.08 13.95 11.30
C ALA A 170 -6.65 15.20 12.00
N LYS A 171 -6.91 15.12 13.30
CA LYS A 171 -7.36 16.30 14.08
C LYS A 171 -6.28 17.37 14.06
N GLU A 172 -5.02 17.01 14.28
CA GLU A 172 -3.91 17.97 14.33
C GLU A 172 -3.80 18.75 13.02
N VAL A 173 -3.70 18.04 11.89
CA VAL A 173 -3.57 18.64 10.56
C VAL A 173 -4.77 19.49 10.20
N LEU A 174 -5.99 19.01 10.44
CA LEU A 174 -7.20 19.72 9.99
C LEU A 174 -7.61 20.89 10.91
N THR A 175 -7.12 20.95 12.16
CA THR A 175 -7.43 22.05 13.08
C THR A 175 -6.44 23.21 13.00
N ASP A 176 -5.21 22.94 12.57
CA ASP A 176 -4.21 23.97 12.27
C ASP A 176 -4.43 24.55 10.86
N PRO A 177 -4.64 25.87 10.70
CA PRO A 177 -4.89 26.48 9.40
C PRO A 177 -3.76 26.29 8.39
N GLU A 178 -2.50 26.34 8.83
CA GLU A 178 -1.34 26.25 7.95
C GLU A 178 -1.14 24.80 7.48
N MET A 179 -1.23 23.84 8.40
CA MET A 179 -1.14 22.41 8.07
C MET A 179 -2.30 21.97 7.18
N ARG A 180 -3.53 22.44 7.46
CA ARG A 180 -4.69 22.17 6.62
C ARG A 180 -4.49 22.74 5.22
N GLN A 181 -3.97 23.97 5.10
CA GLN A 181 -3.69 24.58 3.81
C GLN A 181 -2.67 23.77 3.00
N LYS A 182 -1.57 23.33 3.62
CA LYS A 182 -0.56 22.46 2.98
C LYS A 182 -1.18 21.15 2.49
N PHE A 183 -1.98 20.52 3.35
CA PHE A 183 -2.70 19.30 3.00
C PHE A 183 -3.67 19.50 1.84
N ASP A 184 -4.42 20.60 1.85
CA ASP A 184 -5.36 20.97 0.78
C ASP A 184 -4.64 21.34 -0.52
N SER A 185 -3.39 21.82 -0.46
CA SER A 185 -2.52 22.02 -1.65
C SER A 185 -1.84 20.74 -2.15
N GLY A 186 -2.05 19.59 -1.49
CA GLY A 186 -1.55 18.28 -1.90
C GLY A 186 -0.21 17.86 -1.27
N GLU A 187 0.31 18.68 -0.34
CA GLU A 187 1.48 18.39 0.47
C GLU A 187 1.04 17.81 1.82
N ASP A 188 1.43 16.58 2.14
CA ASP A 188 1.13 16.03 3.45
C ASP A 188 2.12 16.65 4.48
N PRO A 189 1.63 17.44 5.45
CA PRO A 189 2.48 18.08 6.45
C PRO A 189 3.14 17.08 7.41
N LEU A 190 2.66 15.84 7.47
CA LEU A 190 3.21 14.78 8.32
C LEU A 190 4.16 13.85 7.57
N ASP A 191 4.34 14.04 6.25
CA ASP A 191 5.22 13.18 5.45
C ASP A 191 6.68 13.39 5.90
N PRO A 192 7.38 12.33 6.35
CA PRO A 192 8.79 12.41 6.74
C PRO A 192 9.69 13.00 5.65
N GLU A 193 9.31 12.85 4.38
CA GLU A 193 10.05 13.36 3.23
C GLU A 193 9.92 14.89 3.08
N ASN A 194 8.78 15.47 3.49
CA ASN A 194 8.54 16.92 3.50
C ASN A 194 9.14 17.63 4.73
N GLN A 195 9.44 16.89 5.80
CA GLN A 195 10.06 17.45 7.01
C GLN A 195 11.56 17.75 6.86
N GLN A 196 12.18 17.37 5.75
CA GLN A 196 13.61 17.57 5.52
C GLN A 196 13.99 18.99 5.07
N GLY A 197 13.00 19.89 4.87
CA GLY A 197 13.20 21.24 4.31
C GLY A 197 12.87 22.45 5.20
N GLY A 198 12.42 22.28 6.44
CA GLY A 198 12.01 23.42 7.28
C GLY A 198 12.26 23.16 8.76
N GLY A 199 13.16 23.95 9.37
CA GLY A 199 13.70 23.70 10.70
C GLY A 199 12.70 23.79 11.87
N GLY A 200 13.03 23.06 12.94
CA GLY A 200 12.45 23.29 14.26
C GLY A 200 12.38 22.05 15.17
N GLY A 201 13.49 21.73 15.86
CA GLY A 201 13.41 21.23 17.25
C GLY A 201 13.45 19.72 17.51
N GLY A 202 14.56 19.27 18.11
CA GLY A 202 14.52 18.32 19.23
C GLY A 202 14.62 16.83 18.91
N GLY A 203 15.82 16.26 19.12
CA GLY A 203 16.02 14.82 19.16
C GLY A 203 15.29 14.16 20.34
N GLY A 204 14.65 13.02 20.07
CA GLY A 204 14.05 12.13 21.07
C GLY A 204 12.78 11.47 20.56
N SER A 205 12.81 10.13 20.40
CA SER A 205 11.66 9.23 20.21
C SER A 205 10.98 9.20 18.84
N ARG A 206 11.49 8.32 17.95
CA ARG A 206 10.97 7.99 16.61
C ARG A 206 9.68 7.14 16.61
N GLU A 207 8.76 7.31 17.56
CA GLU A 207 7.55 6.48 17.64
C GLU A 207 6.25 7.24 17.42
N TRP A 208 6.25 8.57 17.50
CA TRP A 208 5.01 9.35 17.41
C TRP A 208 5.16 10.62 16.56
N PRO A 209 4.16 10.97 15.71
CA PRO A 209 4.18 12.21 14.92
C PRO A 209 4.38 13.44 15.83
N PHE A 210 5.32 14.31 15.47
CA PHE A 210 5.67 15.55 16.18
C PHE A 210 6.03 15.42 17.68
N GLY A 211 6.42 14.25 18.15
CA GLY A 211 6.69 14.06 19.59
C GLY A 211 5.43 14.14 20.46
N PHE A 212 4.24 14.09 19.85
CA PHE A 212 2.97 13.95 20.55
C PHE A 212 2.80 12.48 20.93
N ASN A 213 3.01 12.13 22.21
CA ASN A 213 2.61 10.81 22.70
C ASN A 213 1.15 10.89 23.18
N PRO A 214 0.15 10.38 22.43
CA PRO A 214 -1.24 10.34 22.87
C PRO A 214 -1.45 9.53 24.16
N PHE A 215 -0.44 8.73 24.55
CA PHE A 215 -0.50 7.81 25.68
C PHE A 215 0.45 8.16 26.83
N ASP A 216 1.27 9.22 26.74
CA ASP A 216 2.18 9.63 27.82
C ASP A 216 1.98 11.09 28.23
N GLY A 217 1.91 11.28 29.54
CA GLY A 217 1.46 12.47 30.25
C GLY A 217 2.45 13.63 30.23
N GLY A 218 2.88 14.08 29.05
CA GLY A 218 3.64 15.31 28.86
C GLY A 218 2.72 16.51 28.57
N ASN A 219 2.57 17.40 29.56
CA ASN A 219 1.93 18.74 29.51
C ASN A 219 0.49 18.90 28.97
N PHE A 220 -0.17 17.84 28.51
CA PHE A 220 -1.62 17.83 28.24
C PHE A 220 -2.34 16.93 29.24
N HIS A 221 -2.83 17.52 30.33
CA HIS A 221 -3.73 16.85 31.24
C HIS A 221 -5.10 16.69 30.53
N PHE A 222 -5.35 15.55 29.89
CA PHE A 222 -6.67 15.22 29.34
C PHE A 222 -7.64 14.92 30.49
N LYS A 223 -8.20 15.98 31.08
CA LYS A 223 -9.38 15.87 31.96
C LYS A 223 -10.63 15.86 31.10
N PHE A 224 -11.19 14.68 30.88
CA PHE A 224 -12.54 14.53 30.36
C PHE A 224 -13.54 14.86 31.48
N ASN A 225 -14.00 16.11 31.55
CA ASN A 225 -15.17 16.45 32.34
C ASN A 225 -16.42 16.07 31.53
N PHE A 226 -17.00 14.92 31.87
CA PHE A 226 -18.37 14.60 31.50
C PHE A 226 -19.29 15.25 32.54
N ASN A 227 -20.15 16.14 32.08
CA ASN A 227 -21.22 16.74 32.87
C ASN A 227 -22.55 16.15 32.41
#